data_AF-A0A8T2PGT3-F1
#
_entry.id   AF-A0A8T2PGT3-F1
#
_cell.length_a   1.000
_cell.length_b   1.000
_cell.length_c   1.000
_cell.angle_alpha   90.00
_cell.angle_beta   90.00
_cell.angle_gamma   90.00
#
_symmetry.space_group_name_H-M   'P 1'
#
loop_
_entity.id
_entity.type
_entity.pdbx_description
1 polymer ?
#
loop_
_entity_poly.entity_id
_entity_poly.type
_entity_poly.pdbx_seq_one_letter_code
_entity_poly.pdbx_strand_id
1 'polypeptide(L)'
;MLGSLLLLWISFCLLFFLIKTRRPKNFPPGPRPFPIFGNLLQLNLENPISDLNKLSERYGKVFSFFFGGRPAVIISGLQPMKEALVTKSVDFAGRPHGLLLTHLTQGKGVIMADYGPSWREHRRFALMTMKNFGLGKQSMEERILGEISHVSSILERNHGKCIDPQTLFHNAACDIICVILFGHRYDYEDSFFQAMVAMMAENSKIANGPWGMIYDTLPLLRSLPLPFQKAINDYNTVKLHTLGIVEQHKKTRVPGEARDIIDCYLDEIEKRNQNGSLFDEDQMASFLLDLLFTGTDTTSNTLRTSFLYLMTHPEVQERCQKEIDEVLGERPEASFEDRHRMPYTQAMIHEAQRVANTLPLSVFHCTIKDTELMGYKIPKVKHFFVGQSVKVMA
;
A
#
# COMPACT_ATOMS: atom_id res chain seq x y z
N MET A 1 -16.33 -47.64 -14.08
CA MET A 1 -15.43 -46.51 -13.74
C MET A 1 -15.37 -45.43 -14.82
N LEU A 2 -15.24 -45.75 -16.10
CA LEU A 2 -15.26 -44.74 -17.18
C LEU A 2 -16.60 -43.99 -17.30
N GLY A 3 -17.74 -44.69 -17.25
CA GLY A 3 -19.07 -44.06 -17.36
C GLY A 3 -19.38 -43.08 -16.21
N SER A 4 -18.96 -43.41 -14.98
CA SER A 4 -19.11 -42.53 -13.80
C SER A 4 -18.23 -41.28 -13.89
N LEU A 5 -17.01 -41.40 -14.42
CA LEU A 5 -16.13 -40.26 -14.68
C LEU A 5 -16.69 -39.36 -15.79
N LEU A 6 -17.27 -39.95 -16.84
CA LEU A 6 -17.89 -39.21 -17.94
C LEU A 6 -19.13 -38.43 -17.47
N LEU A 7 -19.98 -39.04 -16.64
CA LEU A 7 -21.14 -38.38 -16.03
C LEU A 7 -20.75 -37.26 -15.07
N LEU A 8 -19.70 -37.46 -14.27
CA LEU A 8 -19.13 -36.40 -13.42
C LEU A 8 -18.61 -35.23 -14.25
N TRP A 9 -17.91 -35.51 -15.36
CA TRP A 9 -17.41 -34.48 -16.26
C TRP A 9 -18.53 -33.72 -16.96
N ILE A 10 -19.55 -34.43 -17.49
CA ILE A 10 -20.74 -33.80 -18.09
C ILE A 10 -21.48 -32.95 -17.05
N SER A 11 -21.66 -33.46 -15.83
CA SER A 11 -22.29 -32.72 -14.72
C SER A 11 -21.50 -31.46 -14.37
N PHE A 12 -20.16 -31.56 -14.29
CA PHE A 12 -19.27 -30.42 -14.07
C PHE A 12 -19.36 -29.39 -15.19
N CYS A 13 -19.34 -29.82 -16.46
CA CYS A 13 -19.50 -28.94 -17.61
C CYS A 13 -20.87 -28.24 -17.60
N LEU A 14 -21.95 -28.97 -17.30
CA LEU A 14 -23.28 -28.39 -17.20
C LEU A 14 -23.35 -27.36 -16.05
N LEU A 15 -22.84 -27.68 -14.86
CA LEU A 15 -22.71 -26.74 -13.74
C LEU A 15 -21.90 -25.51 -14.13
N PHE A 16 -20.79 -25.69 -14.83
CA PHE A 16 -19.93 -24.62 -15.32
C PHE A 16 -20.70 -23.68 -16.28
N PHE A 17 -21.47 -24.22 -17.22
CA PHE A 17 -22.29 -23.40 -18.13
C PHE A 17 -23.54 -22.78 -17.47
N LEU A 18 -24.06 -23.39 -16.41
CA LEU A 18 -25.21 -22.89 -15.65
C LEU A 18 -24.83 -21.75 -14.69
N ILE A 19 -23.60 -21.72 -14.18
CA ILE A 19 -23.06 -20.61 -13.38
C ILE A 19 -22.83 -19.41 -14.30
N LYS A 20 -23.87 -18.59 -14.47
CA LYS A 20 -23.79 -17.32 -15.21
C LYS A 20 -23.50 -16.17 -14.26
N THR A 21 -22.28 -15.65 -14.31
CA THR A 21 -21.94 -14.37 -13.71
C THR A 21 -22.60 -13.25 -14.53
N ARG A 22 -23.64 -12.61 -13.98
CA ARG A 22 -24.38 -11.54 -14.67
C ARG A 22 -23.98 -10.17 -14.15
N ARG A 23 -23.82 -9.22 -15.07
CA ARG A 23 -23.65 -7.80 -14.74
C ARG A 23 -24.97 -7.21 -14.23
N PRO A 24 -24.93 -6.33 -13.21
CA PRO A 24 -26.09 -5.53 -12.84
C PRO A 24 -26.62 -4.68 -14.01
N LYS A 25 -27.89 -4.29 -13.94
CA LYS A 25 -28.51 -3.43 -14.96
C LYS A 25 -27.85 -2.04 -14.95
N ASN A 26 -27.47 -1.54 -16.13
CA ASN A 26 -26.73 -0.28 -16.30
C ASN A 26 -25.35 -0.24 -15.60
N PHE A 27 -24.73 -1.40 -15.38
CA PHE A 27 -23.36 -1.49 -14.88
C PHE A 27 -22.34 -1.22 -16.01
N PRO A 28 -21.11 -0.75 -15.71
CA PRO A 28 -20.11 -0.49 -16.74
C PRO A 28 -19.86 -1.69 -17.67
N PRO A 29 -19.60 -1.46 -18.97
CA PRO A 29 -19.30 -2.52 -19.94
C PRO A 29 -17.98 -3.21 -19.61
N GLY A 30 -17.69 -4.38 -20.16
CA GLY A 30 -16.41 -5.05 -19.93
C GLY A 30 -16.32 -6.44 -20.57
N PRO A 31 -15.16 -7.11 -20.45
CA PRO A 31 -14.94 -8.42 -21.04
C PRO A 31 -15.85 -9.48 -20.43
N ARG A 32 -16.32 -10.44 -21.23
CA ARG A 32 -17.25 -11.48 -20.75
C ARG A 32 -16.56 -12.35 -19.67
N PRO A 33 -17.13 -12.45 -18.46
CA PRO A 33 -16.55 -13.26 -17.39
C PRO A 33 -16.71 -14.76 -17.67
N PHE A 34 -15.68 -15.53 -17.36
CA PHE A 34 -15.72 -16.98 -17.26
C PHE A 34 -16.40 -17.39 -15.94
N PRO A 35 -17.15 -18.51 -15.94
CA PRO A 35 -17.66 -19.09 -14.69
C PRO A 35 -16.50 -19.37 -13.71
N ILE A 36 -16.74 -19.13 -12.42
CA ILE A 36 -15.81 -19.32 -11.30
C ILE A 36 -14.60 -18.37 -11.31
N PHE A 37 -13.88 -18.22 -12.43
CA PHE A 37 -12.64 -17.44 -12.54
C PHE A 37 -12.86 -15.97 -12.88
N GLY A 38 -14.07 -15.58 -13.29
CA GLY A 38 -14.35 -14.22 -13.71
C GLY A 38 -13.49 -13.86 -14.93
N ASN A 39 -12.74 -12.77 -14.86
CA ASN A 39 -11.88 -12.31 -15.94
C ASN A 39 -10.38 -12.62 -15.67
N LEU A 40 -10.03 -13.39 -14.62
CA LEU A 40 -8.64 -13.67 -14.27
C LEU A 40 -7.86 -14.33 -15.43
N LEU A 41 -8.49 -15.28 -16.14
CA LEU A 41 -7.88 -15.97 -17.28
C LEU A 41 -7.67 -15.08 -18.52
N GLN A 42 -8.15 -13.84 -18.48
CA GLN A 42 -8.00 -12.86 -19.56
C GLN A 42 -6.91 -11.83 -19.27
N LEU A 43 -6.20 -11.96 -18.14
CA LEU A 43 -5.05 -11.13 -17.78
C LEU A 43 -3.75 -11.92 -17.88
N ASN A 44 -2.72 -11.27 -18.38
CA ASN A 44 -1.36 -11.68 -18.10
C ASN A 44 -1.05 -11.39 -16.62
N LEU A 45 -0.83 -12.43 -15.82
CA LEU A 45 -0.57 -12.31 -14.38
C LEU A 45 0.80 -11.67 -14.08
N GLU A 46 1.74 -11.67 -15.02
CA GLU A 46 3.03 -10.99 -14.87
C GLU A 46 2.93 -9.48 -15.08
N ASN A 47 2.07 -9.04 -16.01
CA ASN A 47 1.83 -7.62 -16.28
C ASN A 47 0.34 -7.33 -16.52
N PRO A 48 -0.49 -7.38 -15.45
CA PRO A 48 -1.93 -7.20 -15.55
C PRO A 48 -2.29 -5.76 -15.95
N ILE A 49 -1.44 -4.78 -15.62
CA ILE A 49 -1.68 -3.35 -15.90
C ILE A 49 -1.75 -3.08 -17.41
N SER A 50 -0.87 -3.72 -18.19
CA SER A 50 -0.89 -3.61 -19.66
C SER A 50 -2.23 -4.06 -20.24
N ASP A 51 -2.77 -5.19 -19.77
CA ASP A 51 -4.04 -5.70 -20.29
C ASP A 51 -5.23 -4.88 -19.79
N LEU A 52 -5.20 -4.38 -18.56
CA LEU A 52 -6.20 -3.43 -18.07
C LEU A 52 -6.22 -2.14 -18.91
N ASN A 53 -5.08 -1.67 -19.40
CA ASN A 53 -5.02 -0.52 -20.30
C ASN A 53 -5.68 -0.83 -21.66
N LYS A 54 -5.38 -1.98 -22.27
CA LYS A 54 -6.05 -2.42 -23.51
C LYS A 54 -7.56 -2.55 -23.33
N LEU A 55 -8.00 -3.05 -22.16
CA LEU A 55 -9.42 -3.12 -21.82
C LEU A 55 -10.04 -1.72 -21.68
N SER A 56 -9.31 -0.75 -21.14
CA SER A 56 -9.78 0.63 -21.07
C SER A 56 -9.93 1.26 -22.47
N GLU A 57 -9.02 0.99 -23.39
CA GLU A 57 -9.14 1.45 -24.79
C GLU A 57 -10.38 0.85 -25.47
N ARG A 58 -10.69 -0.42 -25.17
CA ARG A 58 -11.81 -1.14 -25.79
C ARG A 58 -13.18 -0.82 -25.19
N TYR A 59 -13.27 -0.71 -23.87
CA TYR A 59 -14.54 -0.58 -23.14
C TYR A 59 -14.77 0.83 -22.57
N GLY A 60 -13.78 1.71 -22.69
CA GLY A 60 -13.82 3.08 -22.19
C GLY A 60 -13.13 3.26 -20.84
N LYS A 61 -13.19 4.50 -20.34
CA LYS A 61 -12.51 4.94 -19.12
C LYS A 61 -13.10 4.36 -17.83
N VAL A 62 -14.34 3.88 -17.87
CA VAL A 62 -15.01 3.18 -16.77
C VAL A 62 -15.53 1.86 -17.31
N PHE A 63 -14.96 0.75 -16.86
CA PHE A 63 -15.33 -0.58 -17.32
C PHE A 63 -15.37 -1.59 -16.17
N SER A 64 -16.12 -2.66 -16.32
CA SER A 64 -16.26 -3.72 -15.33
C SER A 64 -15.29 -4.87 -15.57
N PHE A 65 -14.77 -5.41 -14.47
CA PHE A 65 -13.93 -6.59 -14.42
C PHE A 65 -14.46 -7.53 -13.34
N PHE A 66 -14.17 -8.82 -13.39
CA PHE A 66 -14.65 -9.79 -12.39
C PHE A 66 -13.49 -10.56 -11.78
N PHE A 67 -13.36 -10.46 -10.46
CA PHE A 67 -12.49 -11.34 -9.67
C PHE A 67 -13.33 -12.52 -9.21
N GLY A 68 -13.29 -13.59 -9.98
CA GLY A 68 -14.13 -14.76 -9.79
C GLY A 68 -15.61 -14.42 -10.01
N GLY A 69 -16.44 -14.63 -9.00
CA GLY A 69 -17.85 -14.23 -9.01
C GLY A 69 -18.10 -12.75 -8.67
N ARG A 70 -17.07 -11.99 -8.27
CA ARG A 70 -17.23 -10.64 -7.70
C ARG A 70 -17.02 -9.55 -8.76
N PRO A 71 -17.98 -8.65 -8.98
CA PRO A 71 -17.81 -7.53 -9.90
C PRO A 71 -16.90 -6.43 -9.31
N ALA A 72 -16.03 -5.91 -10.16
CA ALA A 72 -15.14 -4.78 -9.96
C ALA A 72 -15.38 -3.73 -11.05
N VAL A 73 -15.04 -2.47 -10.79
CA VAL A 73 -15.02 -1.38 -11.77
C VAL A 73 -13.64 -0.76 -11.81
N ILE A 74 -13.03 -0.85 -12.98
CA ILE A 74 -11.74 -0.24 -13.22
C ILE A 74 -11.98 1.18 -13.74
N ILE A 75 -11.29 2.13 -13.11
CA ILE A 75 -11.33 3.53 -13.48
C ILE A 75 -9.97 3.91 -14.07
N SER A 76 -10.00 4.31 -15.34
CA SER A 76 -8.84 4.86 -16.03
C SER A 76 -9.08 6.33 -16.35
N GLY A 77 -8.15 7.20 -15.96
CA GLY A 77 -8.20 8.63 -16.29
C GLY A 77 -8.74 9.53 -15.18
N LEU A 78 -8.41 10.82 -15.30
CA LEU A 78 -8.57 11.80 -14.24
C LEU A 78 -10.02 12.17 -13.93
N GLN A 79 -10.88 12.31 -14.95
CA GLN A 79 -12.25 12.79 -14.75
C GLN A 79 -13.12 11.79 -13.95
N PRO A 80 -13.25 10.51 -14.34
CA PRO A 80 -14.00 9.54 -13.54
C PRO A 80 -13.40 9.35 -12.14
N MET A 81 -12.08 9.47 -12.01
CA MET A 81 -11.39 9.38 -10.72
C MET A 81 -11.72 10.55 -9.79
N LYS A 82 -11.76 11.78 -10.32
CA LYS A 82 -12.22 12.96 -9.56
C LYS A 82 -13.68 12.81 -9.13
N GLU A 83 -14.55 12.31 -10.01
CA GLU A 83 -15.95 12.06 -9.65
C GLU A 83 -16.05 11.07 -8.49
N ALA A 84 -15.37 9.92 -8.57
CA ALA A 84 -15.43 8.89 -7.54
C ALA A 84 -14.76 9.29 -6.22
N LEU A 85 -13.51 9.77 -6.26
CA LEU A 85 -12.67 9.93 -5.07
C LEU A 85 -12.72 11.33 -4.47
N VAL A 86 -13.23 12.33 -5.18
CA VAL A 86 -13.35 13.71 -4.67
C VAL A 86 -14.81 14.10 -4.56
N THR A 87 -15.54 14.15 -5.67
CA THR A 87 -16.94 14.62 -5.69
C THR A 87 -17.86 13.70 -4.91
N LYS A 88 -17.70 12.38 -5.06
CA LYS A 88 -18.46 11.33 -4.37
C LYS A 88 -17.62 10.57 -3.34
N SER A 89 -16.61 11.25 -2.77
CA SER A 89 -15.62 10.65 -1.86
C SER A 89 -16.21 9.75 -0.77
N VAL A 90 -17.31 10.17 -0.13
CA VAL A 90 -17.99 9.40 0.91
C VAL A 90 -18.64 8.13 0.35
N ASP A 91 -19.26 8.21 -0.83
CA ASP A 91 -19.93 7.07 -1.46
C ASP A 91 -18.94 5.94 -1.77
N PHE A 92 -17.71 6.29 -2.15
CA PHE A 92 -16.62 5.37 -2.48
C PHE A 92 -15.61 5.20 -1.33
N ALA A 93 -15.92 5.61 -0.10
CA ALA A 93 -14.96 5.55 1.00
C ALA A 93 -14.77 4.14 1.61
N GLY A 94 -15.63 3.18 1.27
CA GLY A 94 -15.60 1.84 1.86
C GLY A 94 -14.40 1.00 1.42
N ARG A 95 -14.11 -0.07 2.16
CA ARG A 95 -13.05 -1.03 1.83
C ARG A 95 -13.63 -2.42 1.49
N PRO A 96 -13.08 -3.12 0.49
CA PRO A 96 -13.57 -4.42 0.11
C PRO A 96 -13.20 -5.49 1.15
N HIS A 97 -14.13 -6.41 1.38
CA HIS A 97 -13.91 -7.58 2.23
C HIS A 97 -13.45 -8.78 1.43
N GLY A 98 -12.70 -9.65 2.11
CA GLY A 98 -12.28 -10.93 1.57
C GLY A 98 -11.19 -10.81 0.51
N LEU A 99 -10.34 -9.79 0.61
CA LEU A 99 -9.04 -9.72 -0.06
C LEU A 99 -7.95 -10.26 0.85
N LEU A 100 -6.80 -10.60 0.29
CA LEU A 100 -5.63 -10.99 1.09
C LEU A 100 -5.28 -9.90 2.10
N LEU A 101 -5.21 -8.64 1.69
CA LEU A 101 -4.84 -7.53 2.57
C LEU A 101 -5.85 -7.33 3.72
N THR A 102 -7.15 -7.38 3.44
CA THR A 102 -8.19 -7.30 4.48
C THR A 102 -8.18 -8.51 5.42
N HIS A 103 -7.75 -9.69 4.94
CA HIS A 103 -7.60 -10.87 5.79
C HIS A 103 -6.43 -10.73 6.76
N LEU A 104 -5.28 -10.20 6.29
CA LEU A 104 -4.12 -9.95 7.13
C LEU A 104 -4.46 -8.98 8.27
N THR A 105 -5.10 -7.85 7.94
CA THR A 105 -5.44 -6.84 8.95
C THR A 105 -6.72 -7.13 9.72
N GLN A 106 -7.52 -8.12 9.30
CA GLN A 106 -8.86 -8.39 9.83
C GLN A 106 -9.79 -7.15 9.80
N GLY A 107 -9.54 -6.21 8.87
CA GLY A 107 -10.27 -4.94 8.79
C GLY A 107 -9.89 -3.93 9.90
N LYS A 108 -8.84 -4.20 10.67
CA LYS A 108 -8.24 -3.29 11.66
C LYS A 108 -7.17 -2.40 11.02
N GLY A 109 -6.64 -1.47 11.80
CA GLY A 109 -5.69 -0.45 11.33
C GLY A 109 -6.40 0.74 10.68
N VAL A 110 -5.81 1.29 9.61
CA VAL A 110 -6.30 2.49 8.90
C VAL A 110 -6.45 2.25 7.40
N ILE A 111 -5.58 1.45 6.79
CA ILE A 111 -5.51 1.32 5.32
C ILE A 111 -6.74 0.59 4.78
N MET A 112 -7.03 -0.59 5.34
CA MET A 112 -8.14 -1.47 4.94
C MET A 112 -9.32 -1.43 5.91
N ALA A 113 -9.30 -0.54 6.90
CA ALA A 113 -10.43 -0.35 7.82
C ALA A 113 -11.61 0.31 7.10
N ASP A 114 -12.81 -0.16 7.43
CA ASP A 114 -14.06 0.34 6.86
C ASP A 114 -14.30 1.81 7.24
N TYR A 115 -14.93 2.54 6.32
CA TYR A 115 -15.33 3.92 6.58
C TYR A 115 -16.36 3.98 7.71
N GLY A 116 -15.96 4.59 8.82
CA GLY A 116 -16.79 4.72 10.01
C GLY A 116 -16.08 5.49 11.12
N PRO A 117 -16.69 5.60 12.32
CA PRO A 117 -16.11 6.30 13.46
C PRO A 117 -14.69 5.81 13.81
N SER A 118 -14.47 4.50 13.86
CA SER A 118 -13.15 3.91 14.13
C SER A 118 -12.08 4.41 13.17
N TRP A 119 -12.29 4.28 11.85
CA TRP A 119 -11.34 4.75 10.85
C TRP A 119 -11.11 6.26 10.94
N ARG A 120 -12.17 7.06 11.12
CA ARG A 120 -12.06 8.53 11.21
C ARG A 120 -11.20 8.95 12.41
N GLU A 121 -11.40 8.30 13.55
CA GLU A 121 -10.65 8.60 14.77
C GLU A 121 -9.20 8.16 14.69
N HIS A 122 -8.91 6.95 14.21
CA HIS A 122 -7.53 6.49 14.02
C HIS A 122 -6.79 7.29 12.95
N ARG A 123 -7.46 7.67 11.85
CA ARG A 123 -6.88 8.58 10.85
C ARG A 123 -6.54 9.94 11.45
N ARG A 124 -7.46 10.51 12.25
CA ARG A 124 -7.22 11.78 12.94
C ARG A 124 -6.08 11.66 13.93
N PHE A 125 -6.05 10.58 14.71
CA PHE A 125 -4.99 10.26 15.66
C PHE A 125 -3.65 10.17 14.93
N ALA A 126 -3.51 9.35 13.88
CA ALA A 126 -2.28 9.23 13.10
C ALA A 126 -1.76 10.60 12.62
N LEU A 127 -2.62 11.42 12.00
CA LEU A 127 -2.23 12.72 11.47
C LEU A 127 -1.81 13.70 12.57
N MET A 128 -2.51 13.71 13.71
CA MET A 128 -2.16 14.55 14.86
C MET A 128 -0.84 14.11 15.48
N THR A 129 -0.69 12.81 15.74
CA THR A 129 0.48 12.24 16.41
C THR A 129 1.72 12.36 15.53
N MET A 130 1.64 12.07 14.23
CA MET A 130 2.77 12.29 13.30
C MET A 130 3.21 13.76 13.24
N LYS A 131 2.27 14.73 13.26
CA LYS A 131 2.60 16.16 13.35
C LYS A 131 3.27 16.53 14.67
N ASN A 132 2.87 15.91 15.77
CA ASN A 132 3.51 16.10 17.07
C ASN A 132 4.96 15.60 17.04
N PHE A 133 5.21 14.45 16.42
CA PHE A 133 6.55 13.87 16.24
C PHE A 133 7.38 14.45 15.07
N GLY A 134 6.93 15.56 14.48
CA GLY A 134 7.78 16.35 13.59
C GLY A 134 7.32 16.42 12.13
N LEU A 135 6.27 15.70 11.71
CA LEU A 135 5.82 15.76 10.32
C LEU A 135 5.50 17.22 9.91
N GLY A 136 6.27 17.74 8.96
CA GLY A 136 6.20 19.14 8.50
C GLY A 136 6.93 20.16 9.39
N LYS A 137 7.83 19.70 10.28
CA LYS A 137 8.65 20.52 11.18
C LYS A 137 10.13 20.16 11.01
N GLN A 138 11.01 21.06 11.46
CA GLN A 138 12.47 20.87 11.45
C GLN A 138 12.93 19.61 12.20
N SER A 139 12.23 19.19 13.27
CA SER A 139 12.59 17.98 14.01
C SER A 139 12.48 16.68 13.20
N MET A 140 11.66 16.66 12.14
CA MET A 140 11.64 15.51 11.21
C MET A 140 12.78 15.59 10.21
N GLU A 141 13.07 16.80 9.73
CA GLU A 141 14.19 17.05 8.84
C GLU A 141 15.52 16.63 9.48
N GLU A 142 15.75 16.95 10.75
CA GLU A 142 16.92 16.50 11.51
C GLU A 142 17.03 14.98 11.60
N ARG A 143 15.91 14.27 11.79
CA ARG A 143 15.88 12.79 11.80
C ARG A 143 16.23 12.23 10.42
N ILE A 144 15.68 12.83 9.36
CA ILE A 144 15.95 12.42 7.98
C ILE A 144 17.42 12.67 7.63
N LEU A 145 17.99 13.82 8.01
CA LEU A 145 19.40 14.16 7.79
C LEU A 145 20.35 13.24 8.57
N GLY A 146 20.00 12.90 9.81
CA GLY A 146 20.71 11.89 10.59
C GLY A 146 20.77 10.56 9.85
N GLU A 147 19.65 10.12 9.28
CA GLU A 147 19.62 8.87 8.52
C GLU A 147 20.36 8.97 7.16
N ILE A 148 20.27 10.11 6.48
CA ILE A 148 21.05 10.38 5.26
C ILE A 148 22.55 10.33 5.55
N SER A 149 23.01 10.81 6.71
CA SER A 149 24.41 10.72 7.11
C SER A 149 24.87 9.25 7.23
N HIS A 150 24.01 8.38 7.77
CA HIS A 150 24.28 6.94 7.84
C HIS A 150 24.33 6.29 6.45
N VAL A 151 23.36 6.61 5.59
CA VAL A 151 23.36 6.15 4.19
C VAL A 151 24.63 6.59 3.47
N SER A 152 25.04 7.85 3.63
CA SER A 152 26.24 8.41 2.99
C SER A 152 27.50 7.69 3.46
N SER A 153 27.64 7.41 4.75
CA SER A 153 28.75 6.62 5.29
C SER A 153 28.82 5.21 4.70
N ILE A 154 27.68 4.55 4.49
CA ILE A 154 27.63 3.23 3.83
C ILE A 154 28.10 3.33 2.38
N LEU A 155 27.65 4.36 1.65
CA LEU A 155 28.08 4.60 0.26
C LEU A 155 29.58 4.86 0.17
N GLU A 156 30.14 5.69 1.05
CA GLU A 156 31.58 5.99 1.12
C GLU A 156 32.42 4.76 1.42
N ARG A 157 32.03 3.95 2.43
CA ARG A 157 32.74 2.70 2.79
C ARG A 157 32.72 1.66 1.67
N ASN A 158 31.74 1.74 0.78
CA ASN A 158 31.58 0.85 -0.36
C ASN A 158 31.99 1.52 -1.68
N HIS A 159 32.80 2.58 -1.64
CA HIS A 159 33.32 3.23 -2.83
C HIS A 159 33.97 2.22 -3.79
N GLY A 160 33.57 2.26 -5.06
CA GLY A 160 34.04 1.35 -6.11
C GLY A 160 33.47 -0.07 -6.07
N LYS A 161 32.57 -0.39 -5.13
CA LYS A 161 31.91 -1.71 -5.02
C LYS A 161 30.45 -1.63 -5.46
N CYS A 162 29.93 -2.74 -5.95
CA CYS A 162 28.49 -2.88 -6.20
C CYS A 162 27.76 -3.15 -4.88
N ILE A 163 26.67 -2.42 -4.66
CA ILE A 163 25.76 -2.62 -3.52
C ILE A 163 24.35 -2.85 -4.04
N ASP A 164 23.52 -3.57 -3.27
CA ASP A 164 22.10 -3.68 -3.58
C ASP A 164 21.35 -2.44 -3.04
N PRO A 165 20.82 -1.55 -3.91
CA PRO A 165 20.07 -0.38 -3.46
C PRO A 165 18.75 -0.74 -2.80
N GLN A 166 18.22 -1.96 -3.01
CA GLN A 166 16.96 -2.36 -2.40
C GLN A 166 17.07 -2.37 -0.88
N THR A 167 18.02 -3.13 -0.33
CA THR A 167 18.20 -3.24 1.14
C THR A 167 18.55 -1.89 1.76
N LEU A 168 19.43 -1.11 1.12
CA LEU A 168 19.84 0.20 1.63
C LEU A 168 18.65 1.16 1.81
N PHE A 169 17.83 1.33 0.78
CA PHE A 169 16.70 2.26 0.86
C PHE A 169 15.56 1.75 1.75
N HIS A 170 15.33 0.42 1.80
CA HIS A 170 14.35 -0.14 2.73
C HIS A 170 14.79 0.04 4.18
N ASN A 171 16.06 -0.21 4.49
CA ASN A 171 16.58 0.05 5.83
C ASN A 171 16.40 1.53 6.21
N ALA A 172 16.79 2.47 5.34
CA ALA A 172 16.68 3.89 5.62
C ALA A 172 15.24 4.37 5.85
N ALA A 173 14.31 3.98 4.97
CA ALA A 173 12.91 4.35 5.13
C ALA A 173 12.26 3.68 6.35
N CYS A 174 12.61 2.42 6.63
CA CYS A 174 12.09 1.68 7.78
C CYS A 174 12.58 2.28 9.09
N ASP A 175 13.84 2.67 9.16
CA ASP A 175 14.42 3.24 10.37
C ASP A 175 13.79 4.59 10.74
N ILE A 176 13.59 5.48 9.76
CA ILE A 176 12.91 6.77 9.97
C ILE A 176 11.51 6.56 10.57
N ILE A 177 10.73 5.60 10.06
CA ILE A 177 9.40 5.33 10.60
C ILE A 177 9.46 4.59 11.94
N CYS A 178 10.41 3.68 12.16
CA CYS A 178 10.63 3.00 13.45
C CYS A 178 10.92 4.01 14.58
N VAL A 179 11.71 5.03 14.31
CA VAL A 179 12.01 6.10 15.27
C VAL A 179 10.75 6.86 15.69
N ILE A 180 9.79 7.05 14.77
CA ILE A 180 8.51 7.71 15.07
C ILE A 180 7.59 6.76 15.85
N LEU A 181 7.53 5.49 15.44
CA LEU A 181 6.59 4.51 15.98
C LEU A 181 7.01 3.96 17.34
N PHE A 182 8.30 3.66 17.51
CA PHE A 182 8.86 2.90 18.62
C PHE A 182 9.90 3.68 19.43
N GLY A 183 10.16 4.94 19.06
CA GLY A 183 11.11 5.81 19.76
C GLY A 183 12.58 5.38 19.65
N HIS A 184 12.89 4.40 18.79
CA HIS A 184 14.20 3.76 18.71
C HIS A 184 14.66 3.52 17.25
N ARG A 185 15.97 3.64 17.06
CA ARG A 185 16.68 3.44 15.79
C ARG A 185 17.24 2.01 15.72
N TYR A 186 16.99 1.28 14.64
CA TYR A 186 17.58 -0.06 14.48
C TYR A 186 18.95 0.01 13.81
N ASP A 187 19.88 -0.81 14.28
CA ASP A 187 21.09 -1.08 13.51
C ASP A 187 20.70 -1.85 12.24
N TYR A 188 21.31 -1.49 11.11
CA TYR A 188 21.07 -2.20 9.86
C TYR A 188 21.55 -3.65 9.92
N GLU A 189 22.51 -3.97 10.77
CA GLU A 189 22.98 -5.35 10.97
C GLU A 189 22.10 -6.14 11.95
N ASP A 190 21.09 -5.51 12.56
CA ASP A 190 20.15 -6.20 13.42
C ASP A 190 19.35 -7.26 12.65
N SER A 191 19.48 -8.51 13.10
CA SER A 191 18.90 -9.67 12.42
C SER A 191 17.37 -9.62 12.33
N PHE A 192 16.71 -9.06 13.35
CA PHE A 192 15.25 -8.94 13.34
C PHE A 192 14.82 -7.84 12.36
N PHE A 193 15.50 -6.70 12.38
CA PHE A 193 15.24 -5.61 11.45
C PHE A 193 15.42 -6.04 9.99
N GLN A 194 16.52 -6.75 9.68
CA GLN A 194 16.75 -7.31 8.34
C GLN A 194 15.67 -8.31 7.93
N ALA A 195 15.27 -9.22 8.84
CA ALA A 195 14.20 -10.16 8.57
C ALA A 195 12.88 -9.44 8.29
N MET A 196 12.55 -8.42 9.09
CA MET A 196 11.34 -7.62 8.94
C MET A 196 11.30 -6.89 7.59
N VAL A 197 12.39 -6.22 7.20
CA VAL A 197 12.51 -5.55 5.89
C VAL A 197 12.37 -6.55 4.73
N ALA A 198 13.03 -7.71 4.82
CA ALA A 198 12.92 -8.76 3.81
C ALA A 198 11.49 -9.30 3.68
N MET A 199 10.81 -9.55 4.81
CA MET A 199 9.43 -9.99 4.86
C MET A 199 8.48 -8.96 4.23
N MET A 200 8.68 -7.66 4.47
CA MET A 200 7.87 -6.61 3.84
C MET A 200 8.00 -6.63 2.31
N ALA A 201 9.23 -6.70 1.79
CA ALA A 201 9.47 -6.73 0.36
C ALA A 201 8.89 -7.99 -0.32
N GLU A 202 8.99 -9.15 0.33
CA GLU A 202 8.43 -10.40 -0.20
C GLU A 202 6.90 -10.42 -0.13
N ASN A 203 6.32 -9.97 0.98
CA ASN A 203 4.87 -9.91 1.17
C ASN A 203 4.22 -8.91 0.22
N SER A 204 4.89 -7.79 -0.07
CA SER A 204 4.45 -6.85 -1.10
C SER A 204 4.34 -7.53 -2.47
N LYS A 205 5.32 -8.36 -2.86
CA LYS A 205 5.28 -9.14 -4.11
C LYS A 205 4.16 -10.19 -4.12
N ILE A 206 3.92 -10.87 -2.99
CA ILE A 206 2.86 -11.87 -2.88
C ILE A 206 1.48 -11.19 -3.00
N ALA A 207 1.27 -10.10 -2.26
CA ALA A 207 -0.01 -9.40 -2.21
C ALA A 207 -0.36 -8.69 -3.52
N ASN A 208 0.63 -8.07 -4.18
CA ASN A 208 0.41 -7.34 -5.43
C ASN A 208 0.58 -8.22 -6.69
N GLY A 209 1.11 -9.43 -6.55
CA GLY A 209 1.40 -10.34 -7.65
C GLY A 209 0.28 -11.36 -7.95
N PRO A 210 0.60 -12.40 -8.75
CA PRO A 210 -0.34 -13.45 -9.14
C PRO A 210 -1.02 -14.14 -7.95
N TRP A 211 -0.28 -14.34 -6.85
CA TRP A 211 -0.79 -15.03 -5.67
C TRP A 211 -1.89 -14.25 -4.94
N GLY A 212 -1.77 -12.93 -4.84
CA GLY A 212 -2.83 -12.06 -4.33
C GLY A 212 -4.09 -12.14 -5.19
N MET A 213 -3.94 -12.06 -6.52
CA MET A 213 -5.08 -12.19 -7.45
C MET A 213 -5.77 -13.55 -7.36
N ILE A 214 -5.00 -14.64 -7.22
CA ILE A 214 -5.53 -15.99 -7.02
C ILE A 214 -6.29 -16.08 -5.70
N TYR A 215 -5.72 -15.55 -4.61
CA TYR A 215 -6.35 -15.53 -3.29
C TYR A 215 -7.69 -14.77 -3.28
N ASP A 216 -7.74 -13.65 -4.00
CA ASP A 216 -8.90 -12.78 -4.09
C ASP A 216 -10.00 -13.38 -5.00
N THR A 217 -9.61 -14.18 -5.99
CA THR A 217 -10.50 -14.84 -6.96
C THR A 217 -11.06 -16.17 -6.47
N LEU A 218 -10.24 -17.00 -5.80
CA LEU A 218 -10.54 -18.40 -5.50
C LEU A 218 -10.50 -18.69 -3.99
N PRO A 219 -11.61 -18.45 -3.25
CA PRO A 219 -11.67 -18.71 -1.81
C PRO A 219 -11.35 -20.14 -1.39
N LEU A 220 -11.64 -21.12 -2.26
CA LEU A 220 -11.38 -22.55 -1.99
C LEU A 220 -9.89 -22.87 -1.86
N LEU A 221 -9.00 -22.06 -2.45
CA LEU A 221 -7.56 -22.30 -2.39
C LEU A 221 -6.93 -21.76 -1.12
N ARG A 222 -7.64 -20.92 -0.34
CA ARG A 222 -7.06 -20.18 0.80
C ARG A 222 -6.51 -21.07 1.90
N SER A 223 -7.00 -22.31 2.04
CA SER A 223 -6.51 -23.28 3.03
C SER A 223 -5.27 -24.07 2.55
N LEU A 224 -4.91 -23.98 1.28
CA LEU A 224 -3.75 -24.69 0.74
C LEU A 224 -2.45 -24.03 1.19
N PRO A 225 -1.35 -24.80 1.32
CA PRO A 225 -0.02 -24.30 1.68
C PRO A 225 0.65 -23.60 0.48
N LEU A 226 0.00 -22.55 -0.04
CA LEU A 226 0.48 -21.70 -1.12
C LEU A 226 1.15 -20.42 -0.57
N PRO A 227 1.87 -19.64 -1.40
CA PRO A 227 2.68 -18.51 -0.92
C PRO A 227 1.96 -17.45 -0.06
N PHE A 228 0.64 -17.27 -0.22
CA PHE A 228 -0.12 -16.38 0.68
C PHE A 228 -0.17 -16.85 2.15
N GLN A 229 0.08 -18.14 2.44
CA GLN A 229 0.22 -18.62 3.82
C GLN A 229 1.50 -18.11 4.47
N LYS A 230 2.58 -17.99 3.69
CA LYS A 230 3.80 -17.34 4.15
C LYS A 230 3.52 -15.88 4.53
N ALA A 231 2.82 -15.13 3.67
CA ALA A 231 2.45 -13.74 3.98
C ALA A 231 1.60 -13.60 5.26
N ILE A 232 0.68 -14.56 5.51
CA ILE A 232 -0.11 -14.59 6.75
C ILE A 232 0.77 -14.85 7.98
N ASN A 233 1.66 -15.85 7.89
CA ASN A 233 2.58 -16.19 8.99
C ASN A 233 3.56 -15.04 9.28
N ASP A 234 4.07 -14.41 8.24
CA ASP A 234 4.98 -13.28 8.34
C ASP A 234 4.30 -12.10 9.03
N TYR A 235 3.07 -11.76 8.62
CA TYR A 235 2.28 -10.72 9.28
C TYR A 235 2.08 -11.01 10.76
N ASN A 236 1.72 -12.26 11.12
CA ASN A 236 1.54 -12.66 12.52
C ASN A 236 2.85 -12.56 13.32
N THR A 237 3.98 -12.92 12.73
CA THR A 237 5.30 -12.80 13.37
C THR A 237 5.63 -11.34 13.70
N VAL A 238 5.46 -10.42 12.74
CA VAL A 238 5.73 -8.99 12.98
C VAL A 238 4.71 -8.41 13.98
N LYS A 239 3.44 -8.86 13.93
CA LYS A 239 2.41 -8.47 14.90
C LYS A 239 2.78 -8.88 16.33
N LEU A 240 3.21 -10.12 16.54
CA LEU A 240 3.62 -10.61 17.86
C LEU A 240 4.85 -9.86 18.38
N HIS A 241 5.82 -9.57 17.52
CA HIS A 241 6.96 -8.74 17.90
C HIS A 241 6.55 -7.32 18.31
N THR A 242 5.67 -6.69 17.52
CA THR A 242 5.13 -5.35 17.81
C THR A 242 4.41 -5.34 19.16
N LEU A 243 3.62 -6.37 19.48
CA LEU A 243 3.01 -6.52 20.80
C LEU A 243 4.05 -6.67 21.91
N GLY A 244 5.16 -7.37 21.66
CA GLY A 244 6.30 -7.43 22.59
C GLY A 244 6.92 -6.06 22.88
N ILE A 245 7.07 -5.21 21.86
CA ILE A 245 7.54 -3.82 22.02
C ILE A 245 6.53 -3.02 22.86
N VAL A 246 5.23 -3.17 22.59
CA VAL A 246 4.15 -2.52 23.34
C VAL A 246 4.23 -2.90 24.83
N GLU A 247 4.46 -4.17 25.15
CA GLU A 247 4.65 -4.62 26.54
C GLU A 247 5.87 -3.99 27.23
N GLN A 248 6.94 -3.73 26.48
CA GLN A 248 8.11 -3.00 27.02
C GLN A 248 7.78 -1.52 27.27
N HIS A 249 7.00 -0.89 26.39
CA HIS A 249 6.55 0.50 26.57
C HIS A 249 5.67 0.63 27.81
N LYS A 250 4.71 -0.28 28.01
CA LYS A 250 3.84 -0.29 29.20
C LYS A 250 4.62 -0.30 30.53
N LYS A 251 5.81 -0.92 30.58
CA LYS A 251 6.65 -0.99 31.79
C LYS A 251 7.40 0.31 32.09
N THR A 252 7.63 1.15 31.08
CA THR A 252 8.54 2.30 31.16
C THR A 252 7.88 3.64 30.86
N ARG A 253 6.65 3.63 30.31
CA ARG A 253 5.93 4.83 29.94
C ARG A 253 5.56 5.68 31.16
N VAL A 254 5.52 6.99 30.95
CA VAL A 254 4.98 7.96 31.91
C VAL A 254 3.77 8.63 31.25
N PRO A 255 2.55 8.52 31.83
CA PRO A 255 1.36 9.12 31.25
C PRO A 255 1.51 10.63 30.99
N GLY A 256 1.19 11.08 29.77
CA GLY A 256 1.33 12.48 29.37
C GLY A 256 2.72 12.90 28.88
N GLU A 257 3.74 12.03 29.03
CA GLU A 257 5.11 12.24 28.54
C GLU A 257 5.46 11.23 27.44
N ALA A 258 4.69 11.25 26.35
CA ALA A 258 4.81 10.26 25.29
C ALA A 258 6.13 10.39 24.51
N ARG A 259 6.88 9.28 24.42
CA ARG A 259 8.15 9.19 23.67
C ARG A 259 7.94 8.99 22.17
N ASP A 260 6.84 8.33 21.81
CA ASP A 260 6.53 7.87 20.46
C ASP A 260 5.01 7.62 20.29
N ILE A 261 4.64 7.06 19.13
CA ILE A 261 3.25 6.75 18.80
C ILE A 261 2.66 5.67 19.73
N ILE A 262 3.44 4.69 20.21
CA ILE A 262 2.94 3.67 21.14
C ILE A 262 2.47 4.33 22.43
N ASP A 263 3.30 5.16 23.04
CA ASP A 263 2.94 5.84 24.29
C ASP A 263 1.71 6.74 24.11
N CYS A 264 1.63 7.48 22.99
CA CYS A 264 0.46 8.29 22.65
C CYS A 264 -0.82 7.45 22.52
N TYR A 265 -0.72 6.26 21.95
CA TYR A 265 -1.87 5.37 21.75
C TYR A 265 -2.30 4.76 23.08
N LEU A 266 -1.35 4.35 23.94
CA LEU A 266 -1.63 3.86 25.29
C LEU A 266 -2.32 4.94 26.14
N ASP A 267 -1.91 6.21 26.02
CA ASP A 267 -2.61 7.34 26.66
C ASP A 267 -4.06 7.48 26.16
N GLU A 268 -4.32 7.27 24.86
CA GLU A 268 -5.69 7.30 24.33
C GLU A 268 -6.54 6.11 24.82
N ILE A 269 -5.97 4.92 24.95
CA ILE A 269 -6.64 3.76 25.55
C ILE A 269 -7.06 4.11 26.99
N GLU A 270 -6.14 4.63 27.80
CA GLU A 270 -6.40 4.98 29.19
C GLU A 270 -7.51 6.04 29.34
N LYS A 271 -7.43 7.12 28.54
CA LYS A 271 -8.45 8.19 28.54
C LYS A 271 -9.85 7.68 28.14
N ARG A 272 -9.93 6.68 27.27
CA ARG A 272 -11.20 6.26 26.62
C ARG A 272 -11.82 5.00 27.18
N ASN A 273 -11.09 4.23 27.99
CA ASN A 273 -11.62 3.07 28.72
C ASN A 273 -12.83 3.41 29.62
N GLN A 274 -13.13 4.68 29.83
CA GLN A 274 -14.30 5.16 30.56
C GLN A 274 -15.59 5.25 29.71
N ASN A 275 -15.52 5.20 28.36
CA ASN A 275 -16.67 5.51 27.47
C ASN A 275 -16.93 4.50 26.31
N GLY A 276 -16.39 3.28 26.39
CA GLY A 276 -16.49 2.30 25.29
C GLY A 276 -15.51 2.63 24.17
N SER A 277 -14.30 2.07 24.26
CA SER A 277 -13.15 2.51 23.46
C SER A 277 -13.11 1.83 22.08
N LEU A 278 -12.95 2.65 21.03
CA LEU A 278 -12.54 2.20 19.69
C LEU A 278 -11.03 1.90 19.60
N PHE A 279 -10.27 2.31 20.62
CA PHE A 279 -8.84 2.10 20.76
C PHE A 279 -8.62 0.89 21.67
N ASP A 280 -8.11 -0.19 21.08
CA ASP A 280 -7.66 -1.39 21.79
C ASP A 280 -6.28 -1.82 21.27
N GLU A 281 -5.64 -2.76 21.95
CA GLU A 281 -4.28 -3.20 21.63
C GLU A 281 -4.18 -3.96 20.31
N ASP A 282 -5.21 -4.68 19.91
CA ASP A 282 -5.21 -5.42 18.65
C ASP A 282 -5.39 -4.47 17.45
N GLN A 283 -6.22 -3.43 17.62
CA GLN A 283 -6.31 -2.30 16.71
C GLN A 283 -5.00 -1.50 16.67
N MET A 284 -4.33 -1.29 17.81
CA MET A 284 -3.01 -0.63 17.88
C MET A 284 -1.95 -1.42 17.11
N ALA A 285 -1.87 -2.72 17.32
CA ALA A 285 -0.90 -3.56 16.62
C ALA A 285 -1.08 -3.46 15.09
N SER A 286 -2.33 -3.57 14.61
CA SER A 286 -2.63 -3.43 13.18
C SER A 286 -2.35 -2.01 12.66
N PHE A 287 -2.63 -0.99 13.47
CA PHE A 287 -2.32 0.41 13.17
C PHE A 287 -0.82 0.69 13.03
N LEU A 288 0.00 0.14 13.93
CA LEU A 288 1.46 0.29 13.88
C LEU A 288 2.04 -0.43 12.67
N LEU A 289 1.57 -1.65 12.37
CA LEU A 289 1.99 -2.40 11.18
C LEU A 289 1.63 -1.68 9.88
N ASP A 290 0.44 -1.07 9.80
CA ASP A 290 0.02 -0.26 8.66
C ASP A 290 1.01 0.89 8.39
N LEU A 291 1.35 1.66 9.43
CA LEU A 291 2.28 2.79 9.31
C LEU A 291 3.70 2.34 8.97
N LEU A 292 4.16 1.27 9.63
CA LEU A 292 5.50 0.71 9.41
C LEU A 292 5.66 0.22 7.96
N PHE A 293 4.72 -0.59 7.47
CA PHE A 293 4.76 -1.11 6.11
C PHE A 293 4.66 0.01 5.07
N THR A 294 3.70 0.93 5.22
CA THR A 294 3.49 2.01 4.24
C THR A 294 4.61 3.02 4.20
N GLY A 295 5.16 3.40 5.35
CA GLY A 295 6.31 4.31 5.45
C GLY A 295 7.58 3.74 4.82
N THR A 296 7.74 2.42 4.89
CA THR A 296 8.91 1.70 4.38
C THR A 296 8.81 1.43 2.88
N ASP A 297 7.83 0.62 2.44
CA ASP A 297 7.84 0.01 1.10
C ASP A 297 7.63 1.07 0.00
N THR A 298 6.78 2.07 0.22
CA THR A 298 6.45 3.07 -0.80
C THR A 298 7.61 4.04 -1.08
N THR A 299 8.23 4.56 -0.03
CA THR A 299 9.37 5.49 -0.11
C THR A 299 10.57 4.79 -0.73
N SER A 300 10.89 3.58 -0.27
CA SER A 300 12.04 2.81 -0.72
C SER A 300 11.98 2.45 -2.20
N ASN A 301 10.81 2.00 -2.68
CA ASN A 301 10.63 1.69 -4.10
C ASN A 301 10.63 2.94 -4.99
N THR A 302 10.18 4.09 -4.45
CA THR A 302 10.30 5.38 -5.13
C THR A 302 11.77 5.76 -5.28
N LEU A 303 12.55 5.74 -4.19
CA LEU A 303 13.99 6.02 -4.21
C LEU A 303 14.74 5.08 -5.16
N ARG A 304 14.45 3.78 -5.10
CA ARG A 304 15.06 2.78 -5.98
C ARG A 304 14.82 3.09 -7.45
N THR A 305 13.60 3.53 -7.80
CA THR A 305 13.29 3.95 -9.16
C THR A 305 13.95 5.28 -9.52
N SER A 306 13.97 6.26 -8.60
CA SER A 306 14.66 7.54 -8.82
C SER A 306 16.14 7.34 -9.13
N PHE A 307 16.84 6.51 -8.36
CA PHE A 307 18.25 6.21 -8.61
C PHE A 307 18.46 5.44 -9.91
N LEU A 308 17.58 4.49 -10.24
CA LEU A 308 17.61 3.83 -11.55
C LEU A 308 17.44 4.84 -12.70
N TYR A 309 16.53 5.78 -12.55
CA TYR A 309 16.28 6.84 -13.54
C TYR A 309 17.52 7.74 -13.70
N LEU A 310 18.13 8.18 -12.60
CA LEU A 310 19.35 8.99 -12.61
C LEU A 310 20.53 8.24 -13.26
N MET A 311 20.74 6.97 -12.90
CA MET A 311 21.80 6.14 -13.49
C MET A 311 21.64 5.91 -15.01
N THR A 312 20.39 5.96 -15.51
CA THR A 312 20.08 5.76 -16.93
C THR A 312 19.98 7.07 -17.72
N HIS A 313 19.96 8.21 -17.03
CA HIS A 313 19.91 9.56 -17.62
C HIS A 313 20.96 10.47 -16.95
N PRO A 314 22.26 10.25 -17.23
CA PRO A 314 23.35 10.99 -16.58
C PRO A 314 23.23 12.51 -16.74
N GLU A 315 22.70 12.99 -17.86
CA GLU A 315 22.45 14.41 -18.11
C GLU A 315 21.43 15.02 -17.15
N VAL A 316 20.44 14.24 -16.70
CA VAL A 316 19.49 14.66 -15.68
C VAL A 316 20.16 14.70 -14.32
N GLN A 317 21.01 13.72 -14.01
CA GLN A 317 21.78 13.68 -12.77
C GLN A 317 22.73 14.88 -12.65
N GLU A 318 23.54 15.15 -13.68
CA GLU A 318 24.47 16.30 -13.72
C GLU A 318 23.72 17.63 -13.52
N ARG A 319 22.56 17.78 -14.14
CA ARG A 319 21.76 19.01 -14.00
C ARG A 319 21.14 19.16 -12.61
N CYS A 320 20.75 18.07 -11.95
CA CYS A 320 20.32 18.12 -10.55
C CYS A 320 21.51 18.50 -9.65
N GLN A 321 22.68 17.88 -9.84
CA GLN A 321 23.89 18.20 -9.08
C GLN A 321 24.28 19.67 -9.21
N LYS A 322 24.28 20.21 -10.44
CA LYS A 322 24.57 21.63 -10.67
C LYS A 322 23.59 22.55 -9.93
N GLU A 323 22.29 22.26 -9.97
CA GLU A 323 21.29 23.06 -9.24
C GLU A 323 21.49 22.96 -7.72
N ILE A 324 21.84 21.76 -7.22
CA ILE A 324 22.16 21.54 -5.81
C ILE A 324 23.38 22.36 -5.40
N ASP A 325 24.48 22.29 -6.16
CA ASP A 325 25.71 23.03 -5.90
C ASP A 325 25.48 24.55 -5.89
N GLU A 326 24.69 25.07 -6.84
CA GLU A 326 24.34 26.50 -6.93
C GLU A 326 23.53 26.98 -5.70
N VAL A 327 22.63 26.16 -5.18
CA VAL A 327 21.73 26.53 -4.06
C VAL A 327 22.38 26.31 -2.69
N LEU A 328 23.20 25.27 -2.55
CA LEU A 328 23.88 24.96 -1.29
C LEU A 328 25.14 25.79 -1.10
N GLY A 329 25.88 26.06 -2.18
CA GLY A 329 27.20 26.71 -2.11
C GLY A 329 28.15 25.86 -1.25
N GLU A 330 28.60 26.42 -0.13
CA GLU A 330 29.51 25.73 0.81
C GLU A 330 28.77 24.88 1.87
N ARG A 331 27.42 24.90 1.90
CA ARG A 331 26.67 24.14 2.91
C ARG A 331 26.76 22.64 2.64
N PRO A 332 27.10 21.82 3.65
CA PRO A 332 27.25 20.37 3.46
C PRO A 332 25.90 19.64 3.33
N GLU A 333 24.83 20.23 3.85
CA GLU A 333 23.51 19.60 3.91
C GLU A 333 22.42 20.51 3.33
N ALA A 334 21.49 19.88 2.60
CA ALA A 334 20.28 20.52 2.13
C ALA A 334 19.24 20.60 3.26
N SER A 335 18.55 21.73 3.33
CA SER A 335 17.36 21.88 4.16
C SER A 335 16.09 21.59 3.38
N PHE A 336 15.00 21.25 4.07
CA PHE A 336 13.71 21.00 3.41
C PHE A 336 13.20 22.22 2.64
N GLU A 337 13.52 23.43 3.09
CA GLU A 337 13.14 24.69 2.46
C GLU A 337 13.94 25.01 1.19
N ASP A 338 15.12 24.39 1.00
CA ASP A 338 15.91 24.57 -0.21
C ASP A 338 15.18 24.09 -1.47
N ARG A 339 14.21 23.18 -1.33
CA ARG A 339 13.35 22.73 -2.43
C ARG A 339 12.80 23.90 -3.23
N HIS A 340 12.41 25.00 -2.58
CA HIS A 340 11.81 26.17 -3.25
C HIS A 340 12.75 26.86 -4.24
N ARG A 341 14.06 26.64 -4.09
CA ARG A 341 15.12 27.13 -4.97
C ARG A 341 15.69 26.06 -5.90
N MET A 342 15.21 24.81 -5.80
CA MET A 342 15.64 23.67 -6.61
C MET A 342 14.48 23.13 -7.49
N PRO A 343 13.90 23.94 -8.40
CA PRO A 343 12.76 23.53 -9.21
C PRO A 343 13.05 22.35 -10.14
N TYR A 344 14.28 22.22 -10.66
CA TYR A 344 14.65 21.11 -11.55
C TYR A 344 14.75 19.79 -10.78
N THR A 345 15.36 19.81 -9.61
CA THR A 345 15.46 18.65 -8.71
C THR A 345 14.06 18.23 -8.24
N GLN A 346 13.18 19.17 -7.92
CA GLN A 346 11.77 18.87 -7.64
C GLN A 346 11.07 18.22 -8.84
N ALA A 347 11.27 18.75 -10.05
CA ALA A 347 10.70 18.16 -11.26
C ALA A 347 11.19 16.73 -11.49
N MET A 348 12.48 16.45 -11.25
CA MET A 348 13.04 15.10 -11.32
C MET A 348 12.38 14.16 -10.31
N ILE A 349 12.19 14.58 -9.05
CA ILE A 349 11.50 13.78 -8.02
C ILE A 349 10.05 13.48 -8.43
N HIS A 350 9.33 14.49 -8.93
CA HIS A 350 7.96 14.32 -9.43
C HIS A 350 7.90 13.37 -10.64
N GLU A 351 8.87 13.46 -11.55
CA GLU A 351 8.96 12.57 -12.71
C GLU A 351 9.30 11.14 -12.30
N ALA A 352 10.20 10.96 -11.34
CA ALA A 352 10.51 9.66 -10.78
C ALA A 352 9.29 9.02 -10.11
N GLN A 353 8.49 9.77 -9.36
CA GLN A 353 7.21 9.29 -8.80
C GLN A 353 6.21 8.90 -9.90
N ARG A 354 6.12 9.71 -10.97
CA ARG A 354 5.24 9.46 -12.12
C ARG A 354 5.61 8.17 -12.85
N VAL A 355 6.91 7.93 -13.05
CA VAL A 355 7.45 6.75 -13.75
C VAL A 355 7.41 5.51 -12.85
N ALA A 356 7.79 5.63 -11.58
CA ALA A 356 7.76 4.54 -10.61
C ALA A 356 6.37 3.93 -10.47
N ASN A 357 5.35 4.80 -10.45
CA ASN A 357 3.95 4.39 -10.36
C ASN A 357 3.74 3.29 -9.30
N THR A 358 4.29 3.49 -8.10
CA THR A 358 4.50 2.48 -7.05
C THR A 358 3.22 1.73 -6.67
N LEU A 359 2.05 2.37 -6.81
CA LEU A 359 0.74 1.76 -6.59
C LEU A 359 -0.14 1.94 -7.84
N PRO A 360 0.08 1.15 -8.90
CA PRO A 360 -0.56 1.38 -10.20
C PRO A 360 -2.08 1.19 -10.15
N LEU A 361 -2.57 0.34 -9.23
CA LEU A 361 -3.99 0.09 -8.98
C LEU A 361 -4.59 0.88 -7.82
N SER A 362 -3.78 1.67 -7.12
CA SER A 362 -4.15 2.27 -5.83
C SER A 362 -4.62 1.22 -4.80
N VAL A 363 -5.13 1.68 -3.66
CA VAL A 363 -5.81 0.81 -2.69
C VAL A 363 -7.27 0.67 -3.09
N PHE A 364 -7.81 -0.55 -3.04
CA PHE A 364 -9.16 -0.81 -3.49
C PHE A 364 -10.23 -0.11 -2.63
N HIS A 365 -11.26 0.41 -3.30
CA HIS A 365 -12.43 1.05 -2.70
C HIS A 365 -13.71 0.30 -3.03
N CYS A 366 -14.66 0.27 -2.08
CA CYS A 366 -16.02 -0.20 -2.27
C CYS A 366 -17.06 0.91 -2.00
N THR A 367 -18.25 0.74 -2.56
CA THR A 367 -19.35 1.69 -2.37
C THR A 367 -20.15 1.39 -1.11
N ILE A 368 -20.41 2.42 -0.29
CA ILE A 368 -21.16 2.26 0.97
C ILE A 368 -22.68 2.35 0.78
N LYS A 369 -23.12 2.81 -0.39
CA LYS A 369 -24.51 2.90 -0.86
C LYS A 369 -24.55 2.81 -2.38
N ASP A 370 -25.74 2.56 -2.94
CA ASP A 370 -25.95 2.66 -4.39
C ASP A 370 -25.62 4.09 -4.85
N THR A 371 -24.82 4.21 -5.89
CA THR A 371 -24.38 5.49 -6.46
C THR A 371 -24.25 5.38 -7.98
N GLU A 372 -23.84 6.47 -8.60
CA GLU A 372 -23.58 6.52 -10.03
C GLU A 372 -22.13 6.95 -10.29
N LEU A 373 -21.58 6.55 -11.42
CA LEU A 373 -20.26 6.99 -11.87
C LEU A 373 -20.28 7.13 -13.39
N MET A 374 -20.05 8.33 -13.90
CA MET A 374 -20.04 8.59 -15.35
C MET A 374 -21.30 8.06 -16.08
N GLY A 375 -22.47 8.15 -15.44
CA GLY A 375 -23.76 7.67 -15.98
C GLY A 375 -24.05 6.17 -15.79
N TYR A 376 -23.10 5.40 -15.25
CA TYR A 376 -23.31 4.01 -14.89
C TYR A 376 -23.84 3.87 -13.46
N LYS A 377 -24.70 2.88 -13.23
CA LYS A 377 -25.18 2.54 -11.89
C LYS A 377 -24.19 1.62 -11.17
N ILE A 378 -23.76 2.05 -9.99
CA ILE A 378 -22.83 1.35 -9.14
C ILE A 378 -23.57 0.91 -7.87
N PRO A 379 -23.97 -0.37 -7.75
CA PRO A 379 -24.66 -0.83 -6.56
C PRO A 379 -23.75 -0.81 -5.34
N LYS A 380 -24.33 -0.74 -4.14
CA LYS A 380 -23.68 -1.03 -2.88
C LYS A 380 -23.22 -2.48 -2.89
N VAL A 381 -21.91 -2.72 -2.94
CA VAL A 381 -21.38 -4.08 -2.87
C VAL A 381 -20.17 -4.09 -1.95
N LYS A 382 -20.18 -4.98 -0.94
CA LYS A 382 -19.08 -5.19 0.01
C LYS A 382 -17.76 -5.67 -0.64
N HIS A 383 -17.79 -5.95 -1.94
CA HIS A 383 -16.70 -6.48 -2.75
C HIS A 383 -16.47 -5.65 -4.01
N PHE A 384 -16.98 -4.42 -4.07
CA PHE A 384 -16.71 -3.52 -5.17
C PHE A 384 -15.24 -3.08 -5.11
N PHE A 385 -14.59 -3.01 -6.27
CA PHE A 385 -13.22 -2.55 -6.41
C PHE A 385 -13.22 -1.38 -7.36
N VAL A 386 -12.75 -0.22 -6.91
CA VAL A 386 -12.20 0.81 -7.80
C VAL A 386 -10.71 0.54 -7.93
N GLY A 387 -10.30 -0.04 -9.06
CA GLY A 387 -8.90 -0.14 -9.44
C GLY A 387 -8.53 1.09 -10.26
N GLN A 388 -7.53 1.84 -9.83
CA GLN A 388 -6.97 2.96 -10.58
C GLN A 388 -6.10 2.40 -11.71
N SER A 389 -6.04 3.01 -12.88
CA SER A 389 -4.86 2.87 -13.74
C SER A 389 -4.47 4.27 -14.12
N VAL A 390 -3.50 4.84 -13.40
CA VAL A 390 -2.90 6.09 -13.84
C VAL A 390 -1.79 5.72 -14.81
N LYS A 391 -2.09 5.87 -16.09
CA LYS A 391 -1.05 6.25 -17.03
C LYS A 391 -1.07 7.78 -17.03
N VAL A 392 -0.13 8.42 -16.34
CA VAL A 392 0.18 9.82 -16.67
C VAL A 392 0.97 9.70 -17.98
N MET A 393 0.27 9.61 -19.11
CA MET A 393 0.94 9.69 -20.41
C MET A 393 1.42 11.13 -20.58
N ALA A 394 2.70 11.26 -20.93
CA ALA A 394 3.32 12.51 -21.33
C ALA A 394 2.67 13.06 -22.61
#